data_AF-A0A964F798-F1
#
_entry.id   AF-A0A964F798-F1
#
_cell.length_a   1.000
_cell.length_b   1.000
_cell.length_c   1.000
_cell.angle_alpha   90.00
_cell.angle_beta   90.00
_cell.angle_gamma   90.00
#
_symmetry.space_group_name_H-M   'P 1'
#
loop_
_entity.id
_entity.type
_entity.pdbx_description
1 polymer ?
#
loop_
_entity_poly.entity_id
_entity_poly.type
_entity_poly.pdbx_seq_one_letter_code
_entity_poly.pdbx_strand_id
1 'polypeptide(L)'
;MGPAGVEPVLSHSALRAIAAAFRAAAITESLAYSKERDDRRRNAADRVSAELVNASRVAHQGAREGEAAAFACFANAALTAAKADRRAYRTAGGACENAVLSLVVYRLNPGDLWKQLTLDCAFVDSGTKIDQLVATPLWNEQVPLWVAPAWNSLRSRLPSDQNWDVWTSWYDRRLDGRHNSIPYESTWVDIPNEVWTPENGWLAANAWIAGELSNVPGAGVDLPSEAALPEQEHAASRFTITGDGLIDLVPDPPTEAGRDEIEQSEHYEEARGKLIELHELGFNLLGEIARPVGKLVDAMPVDRSQASIVRLWHRANSLRKLLDASNQAAVARRDKIDPDPDPAVLPLTVERTLRDFIDSYNIFIVGDEKGRELDRKRLGPGQRQRDEEALAIFEPVVKALQSDPGVATMAATEAIKEQMDQAKAAPASLAGDQDIALARDTSSNWLIAAVRRVRKTLIEESRVAWKGMREGAYRAAGAAVLAAGGLKLLEFVADNATNLKAFSDQALANPAIHQVIDAVVKIFSR
;
A
#
# COMPACT_ATOMS: atom_id res chain seq x y z
N MET A 1 -44.38 4.55 31.66
CA MET A 1 -44.98 5.22 30.49
C MET A 1 -44.04 6.32 30.05
N GLY A 2 -43.15 6.02 29.10
CA GLY A 2 -42.34 7.01 28.38
C GLY A 2 -42.77 6.99 26.91
N PRO A 3 -42.69 8.12 26.18
CA PRO A 3 -43.17 8.16 24.80
C PRO A 3 -42.29 7.27 23.93
N ALA A 4 -42.92 6.33 23.22
CA ALA A 4 -42.30 5.50 22.22
C ALA A 4 -41.70 6.39 21.12
N GLY A 5 -40.39 6.25 20.90
CA GLY A 5 -39.67 6.89 19.81
C GLY A 5 -40.21 6.39 18.48
N VAL A 6 -40.78 7.30 17.69
CA VAL A 6 -41.12 7.05 16.29
C VAL A 6 -39.81 7.12 15.51
N GLU A 7 -39.29 5.97 15.10
CA GLU A 7 -38.24 5.94 14.08
C GLU A 7 -38.81 6.50 12.77
N PRO A 8 -38.12 7.45 12.10
CA PRO A 8 -38.56 7.94 10.81
C PRO A 8 -38.26 6.89 9.75
N VAL A 9 -39.28 6.09 9.40
CA VAL A 9 -39.29 5.27 8.19
C VAL A 9 -39.30 6.22 7.01
N LEU A 10 -38.24 6.23 6.20
CA LEU A 10 -38.23 6.96 4.93
C LEU A 10 -39.37 6.45 4.06
N SER A 11 -40.22 7.35 3.59
CA SER A 11 -41.32 6.97 2.71
C SER A 11 -40.77 6.34 1.43
N HIS A 12 -41.53 5.41 0.85
CA HIS A 12 -41.19 4.77 -0.43
C HIS A 12 -40.93 5.78 -1.55
N SER A 13 -41.47 7.00 -1.41
CA SER A 13 -41.26 8.14 -2.30
C SER A 13 -39.85 8.75 -2.19
N ALA A 14 -39.26 8.83 -0.99
CA ALA A 14 -37.91 9.34 -0.79
C ALA A 14 -36.84 8.43 -1.41
N LEU A 15 -36.98 7.12 -1.25
CA LEU A 15 -36.10 6.12 -1.88
C LEU A 15 -36.16 6.18 -3.42
N ARG A 16 -37.35 6.40 -4.00
CA ARG A 16 -37.52 6.59 -5.44
C ARG A 16 -36.85 7.86 -5.95
N ALA A 17 -36.88 8.95 -5.18
CA ALA A 17 -36.25 10.22 -5.55
C ALA A 17 -34.71 10.15 -5.52
N ILE A 18 -34.14 9.53 -4.49
CA ILE A 18 -32.68 9.34 -4.35
C ILE A 18 -32.14 8.49 -5.51
N ALA A 19 -32.83 7.38 -5.83
CA ALA A 19 -32.45 6.50 -6.93
C ALA A 19 -32.50 7.21 -8.31
N ALA A 20 -33.52 8.05 -8.54
CA ALA A 20 -33.64 8.79 -9.78
C ALA A 20 -32.54 9.88 -9.94
N ALA A 21 -32.07 10.46 -8.84
CA ALA A 21 -31.01 11.46 -8.88
C ALA A 21 -29.61 10.87 -9.09
N PHE A 22 -29.27 9.76 -8.41
CA PHE A 22 -28.03 9.02 -8.67
C PHE A 22 -27.91 8.64 -10.15
N ARG A 23 -29.05 8.23 -10.72
CA ARG A 23 -29.19 7.84 -12.12
C ARG A 23 -29.06 9.02 -13.09
N ALA A 24 -29.66 10.16 -12.79
CA ALA A 24 -29.49 11.36 -13.60
C ALA A 24 -28.03 11.84 -13.63
N ALA A 25 -27.33 11.75 -12.50
CA ALA A 25 -25.90 12.06 -12.43
C ALA A 25 -25.07 11.10 -13.30
N ALA A 26 -25.25 9.79 -13.15
CA ALA A 26 -24.53 8.77 -13.92
C ALA A 26 -24.76 8.86 -15.45
N ILE A 27 -25.99 9.18 -15.89
CA ILE A 27 -26.29 9.34 -17.32
C ILE A 27 -25.71 10.65 -17.87
N THR A 28 -25.73 11.73 -17.09
CA THR A 28 -25.15 13.02 -17.50
C THR A 28 -23.64 12.91 -17.67
N GLU A 29 -22.98 12.17 -16.77
CA GLU A 29 -21.55 11.89 -16.83
C GLU A 29 -21.16 11.02 -18.04
N SER A 30 -21.96 10.01 -18.40
CA SER A 30 -21.65 9.16 -19.56
C SER A 30 -21.90 9.83 -20.91
N LEU A 31 -22.85 10.75 -20.97
CA LEU A 31 -23.09 11.56 -22.17
C LEU A 31 -21.89 12.44 -22.52
N ALA A 32 -21.08 12.83 -21.52
CA ALA A 32 -19.81 13.52 -21.73
C ALA A 32 -18.74 12.59 -22.38
N TYR A 33 -18.88 11.28 -22.25
CA TYR A 33 -17.91 10.27 -22.67
C TYR A 33 -18.18 9.62 -24.06
N SER A 34 -19.41 9.71 -24.56
CA SER A 34 -19.81 9.08 -25.84
C SER A 34 -19.28 9.84 -27.07
N LYS A 35 -18.50 9.15 -27.93
CA LYS A 35 -18.04 9.64 -29.24
C LYS A 35 -19.06 9.48 -30.38
N GLU A 36 -20.19 8.79 -30.16
CA GLU A 36 -21.14 8.45 -31.22
C GLU A 36 -22.32 9.45 -31.36
N ARG A 37 -22.81 9.56 -32.61
CA ARG A 37 -23.78 10.50 -33.20
C ARG A 37 -24.80 11.18 -32.27
N ASP A 38 -25.08 12.44 -32.61
CA ASP A 38 -26.04 13.38 -31.99
C ASP A 38 -27.43 12.80 -31.64
N ASP A 39 -27.89 11.76 -32.33
CA ASP A 39 -29.22 11.17 -32.08
C ASP A 39 -29.27 10.30 -30.81
N ARG A 40 -28.18 9.63 -30.45
CA ARG A 40 -28.10 8.93 -29.15
C ARG A 40 -27.95 9.92 -28.00
N ARG A 41 -27.24 11.03 -28.22
CA ARG A 41 -27.14 12.13 -27.25
C ARG A 41 -28.49 12.79 -27.01
N ARG A 42 -29.26 13.07 -28.06
CA ARG A 42 -30.64 13.59 -27.95
C ARG A 42 -31.57 12.62 -27.21
N ASN A 43 -31.60 11.34 -27.61
CA ASN A 43 -32.45 10.35 -26.94
C ASN A 43 -32.09 10.15 -25.46
N ALA A 44 -30.80 10.18 -25.10
CA ALA A 44 -30.36 10.09 -23.73
C ALA A 44 -30.66 11.37 -22.92
N ALA A 45 -30.48 12.55 -23.51
CA ALA A 45 -30.86 13.82 -22.88
C ALA A 45 -32.38 13.93 -22.65
N ASP A 46 -33.19 13.43 -23.58
CA ASP A 46 -34.64 13.36 -23.44
C ASP A 46 -35.07 12.37 -22.35
N ARG A 47 -34.35 11.23 -22.22
CA ARG A 47 -34.55 10.26 -21.12
C ARG A 47 -34.18 10.83 -19.76
N VAL A 48 -33.02 11.48 -19.65
CA VAL A 48 -32.61 12.21 -18.45
C VAL A 48 -33.67 13.25 -18.10
N SER A 49 -34.14 14.01 -19.09
CA SER A 49 -35.23 14.99 -18.89
C SER A 49 -36.52 14.37 -18.37
N ALA A 50 -36.94 13.23 -18.89
CA ALA A 50 -38.17 12.56 -18.49
C ALA A 50 -38.08 12.00 -17.07
N GLU A 51 -36.96 11.36 -16.71
CA GLU A 51 -36.73 10.81 -15.37
C GLU A 51 -36.61 11.91 -14.31
N LEU A 52 -35.99 13.04 -14.66
CA LEU A 52 -35.86 14.19 -13.79
C LEU A 52 -37.19 14.89 -13.53
N VAL A 53 -38.03 15.01 -14.56
CA VAL A 53 -39.41 15.48 -14.42
C VAL A 53 -40.22 14.51 -13.55
N ASN A 54 -40.04 13.20 -13.73
CA ASN A 54 -40.74 12.20 -12.91
C ASN A 54 -40.27 12.23 -11.45
N ALA A 55 -38.96 12.32 -11.21
CA ALA A 55 -38.36 12.49 -9.88
C ALA A 55 -38.84 13.76 -9.20
N SER A 56 -38.88 14.88 -9.93
CA SER A 56 -39.42 16.15 -9.44
C SER A 56 -40.91 16.04 -9.11
N ARG A 57 -41.69 15.33 -9.92
CA ARG A 57 -43.12 15.13 -9.68
C ARG A 57 -43.39 14.24 -8.47
N VAL A 58 -42.64 13.14 -8.32
CA VAL A 58 -42.71 12.24 -7.16
C VAL A 58 -42.26 12.96 -5.89
N ALA A 59 -41.20 13.76 -5.96
CA ALA A 59 -40.74 14.61 -4.86
C ALA A 59 -41.78 15.69 -4.48
N HIS A 60 -42.42 16.31 -5.47
CA HIS A 60 -43.47 17.30 -5.24
C HIS A 60 -44.74 16.68 -4.63
N GLN A 61 -45.10 15.46 -5.03
CA GLN A 61 -46.20 14.70 -4.44
C GLN A 61 -45.88 14.18 -3.02
N GLY A 62 -44.59 14.00 -2.69
CA GLY A 62 -44.10 13.61 -1.37
C GLY A 62 -43.75 14.77 -0.43
N ALA A 63 -44.07 16.02 -0.79
CA ALA A 63 -43.60 17.25 -0.15
C ALA A 63 -44.16 17.55 1.27
N ARG A 64 -44.24 16.53 2.13
CA ARG A 64 -44.10 16.67 3.58
C ARG A 64 -42.70 16.29 4.08
N GLU A 65 -41.85 15.69 3.24
CA GLU A 65 -40.49 15.28 3.58
C GLU A 65 -39.49 16.06 2.72
N GLY A 66 -38.84 17.07 3.30
CA GLY A 66 -38.00 18.07 2.60
C GLY A 66 -36.82 17.52 1.79
N GLU A 67 -36.39 16.28 2.01
CA GLU A 67 -35.25 15.67 1.32
C GLU A 67 -35.50 15.42 -0.18
N ALA A 68 -36.74 15.16 -0.59
CA ALA A 68 -37.07 14.86 -1.99
C ALA A 68 -37.02 16.11 -2.90
N ALA A 69 -37.35 17.28 -2.36
CA ALA A 69 -37.34 18.55 -3.09
C ALA A 69 -35.93 19.07 -3.39
N ALA A 70 -34.96 18.83 -2.50
CA ALA A 70 -33.56 19.15 -2.71
C ALA A 70 -32.94 18.29 -3.83
N PHE A 71 -33.26 17.00 -3.84
CA PHE A 71 -32.87 16.10 -4.92
C PHE A 71 -33.50 16.49 -6.25
N ALA A 72 -34.78 16.84 -6.30
CA ALA A 72 -35.45 17.33 -7.51
C ALA A 72 -34.80 18.60 -8.08
N CYS A 73 -34.34 19.54 -7.23
CA CYS A 73 -33.63 20.74 -7.67
C CYS A 73 -32.24 20.44 -8.23
N PHE A 74 -31.47 19.57 -7.57
CA PHE A 74 -30.16 19.15 -8.04
C PHE A 74 -30.25 18.49 -9.42
N ALA A 75 -31.26 17.65 -9.56
CA ALA A 75 -31.53 16.88 -10.74
C ALA A 75 -32.04 17.81 -11.89
N ASN A 76 -32.86 18.82 -11.59
CA ASN A 76 -33.25 19.86 -12.56
C ASN A 76 -32.11 20.82 -12.96
N ALA A 77 -31.14 21.07 -12.07
CA ALA A 77 -29.92 21.83 -12.38
C ALA A 77 -29.01 21.04 -13.33
N ALA A 78 -28.86 19.73 -13.11
CA ALA A 78 -28.17 18.83 -14.03
C ALA A 78 -28.85 18.78 -15.41
N LEU A 79 -30.19 18.80 -15.47
CA LEU A 79 -30.96 18.89 -16.73
C LEU A 79 -30.68 20.16 -17.53
N THR A 80 -30.57 21.29 -16.83
CA THR A 80 -30.35 22.61 -17.43
C THR A 80 -28.91 22.74 -17.95
N ALA A 81 -27.96 22.16 -17.22
CA ALA A 81 -26.56 22.02 -17.62
C ALA A 81 -26.37 21.10 -18.84
N ALA A 82 -27.12 19.99 -18.91
CA ALA A 82 -27.05 19.03 -20.02
C ALA A 82 -27.68 19.52 -21.34
N LYS A 83 -28.51 20.57 -21.31
CA LYS A 83 -29.28 21.06 -22.46
C LYS A 83 -28.77 22.35 -23.13
N ALA A 84 -27.80 23.08 -22.55
CA ALA A 84 -27.55 24.46 -22.97
C ALA A 84 -26.07 24.85 -23.12
N ASP A 85 -25.84 25.72 -24.10
CA ASP A 85 -24.58 26.43 -24.38
C ASP A 85 -24.02 27.17 -23.14
N ARG A 86 -22.69 27.36 -23.09
CA ARG A 86 -21.82 27.77 -21.96
C ARG A 86 -22.31 28.95 -21.09
N ARG A 87 -23.25 29.78 -21.55
CA ARG A 87 -23.77 30.97 -20.84
C ARG A 87 -24.89 30.68 -19.82
N ALA A 88 -25.63 29.57 -19.93
CA ALA A 88 -26.74 29.26 -19.02
C ALA A 88 -26.30 28.68 -17.66
N TYR A 89 -25.07 28.15 -17.57
CA TYR A 89 -24.50 27.53 -16.37
C TYR A 89 -24.53 28.44 -15.13
N ARG A 90 -24.25 29.75 -15.28
CA ARG A 90 -24.27 30.70 -14.15
C ARG A 90 -25.67 30.97 -13.61
N THR A 91 -26.70 30.85 -14.46
CA THR A 91 -28.10 31.08 -14.06
C THR A 91 -28.68 29.84 -13.37
N ALA A 92 -28.30 28.64 -13.83
CA ALA A 92 -28.63 27.37 -13.17
C ALA A 92 -27.93 27.24 -11.81
N GLY A 93 -26.66 27.66 -11.70
CA GLY A 93 -25.92 27.75 -10.43
C GLY A 93 -26.63 28.63 -9.41
N GLY A 94 -27.06 29.84 -9.79
CA GLY A 94 -27.79 30.75 -8.90
C GLY A 94 -29.20 30.27 -8.49
N ALA A 95 -29.89 29.51 -9.35
CA ALA A 95 -31.18 28.89 -9.00
C ALA A 95 -30.99 27.69 -8.06
N CYS A 96 -29.91 26.92 -8.24
CA CYS A 96 -29.57 25.78 -7.38
C CYS A 96 -29.03 26.23 -6.01
N GLU A 97 -28.24 27.31 -5.98
CA GLU A 97 -27.77 27.96 -4.76
C GLU A 97 -28.95 28.44 -3.89
N ASN A 98 -29.94 29.11 -4.49
CA ASN A 98 -31.16 29.53 -3.78
C ASN A 98 -32.06 28.36 -3.35
N ALA A 99 -32.15 27.27 -4.12
CA ALA A 99 -32.93 26.09 -3.75
C ALA A 99 -32.28 25.27 -2.61
N VAL A 100 -30.95 25.09 -2.66
CA VAL A 100 -30.16 24.41 -1.62
C VAL A 100 -30.10 25.23 -0.33
N LEU A 101 -29.97 26.56 -0.44
CA LEU A 101 -30.05 27.49 0.71
C LEU A 101 -31.44 27.48 1.38
N SER A 102 -32.51 27.11 0.67
CA SER A 102 -33.88 27.13 1.22
C SER A 102 -34.31 25.86 1.98
N LEU A 103 -33.60 24.73 1.82
CA LEU A 103 -34.04 23.42 2.34
C LEU A 103 -33.01 22.69 3.21
N VAL A 104 -31.74 23.12 3.24
CA VAL A 104 -30.62 22.42 3.89
C VAL A 104 -30.02 23.23 5.06
N VAL A 105 -30.81 24.07 5.72
CA VAL A 105 -30.34 25.00 6.76
C VAL A 105 -29.94 24.35 8.10
N TYR A 106 -29.90 23.02 8.25
CA TYR A 106 -29.56 22.46 9.57
C TYR A 106 -28.51 21.34 9.69
N ARG A 107 -28.04 20.66 8.62
CA ARG A 107 -27.07 19.54 8.84
C ARG A 107 -25.99 19.27 7.80
N LEU A 108 -26.11 19.73 6.56
CA LEU A 108 -25.08 19.52 5.55
C LEU A 108 -24.47 20.88 5.21
N ASN A 109 -23.15 20.95 5.05
CA ASN A 109 -22.47 22.17 4.60
C ASN A 109 -22.46 22.18 3.06
N PRO A 110 -23.41 22.86 2.38
CA PRO A 110 -23.48 22.86 0.92
C PRO A 110 -22.23 23.45 0.27
N GLY A 111 -21.44 24.23 1.02
CA GLY A 111 -20.17 24.78 0.58
C GLY A 111 -19.18 23.70 0.13
N ASP A 112 -19.10 22.57 0.83
CA ASP A 112 -18.15 21.50 0.51
C ASP A 112 -18.49 20.83 -0.83
N LEU A 113 -19.78 20.54 -1.05
CA LEU A 113 -20.26 19.95 -2.30
C LEU A 113 -20.06 20.90 -3.49
N TRP A 114 -20.44 22.18 -3.34
CA TRP A 114 -20.26 23.17 -4.39
C TRP A 114 -18.79 23.43 -4.70
N LYS A 115 -17.93 23.43 -3.67
CA LYS A 115 -16.49 23.54 -3.84
C LYS A 115 -15.96 22.39 -4.70
N GLN A 116 -16.31 21.15 -4.37
CA GLN A 116 -15.86 19.98 -5.13
C GLN A 116 -16.34 20.01 -6.59
N LEU A 117 -17.63 20.30 -6.81
CA LEU A 117 -18.18 20.46 -8.17
C LEU A 117 -17.45 21.55 -8.96
N THR A 118 -17.12 22.67 -8.32
CA THR A 118 -16.38 23.76 -8.94
C THR A 118 -14.97 23.32 -9.34
N LEU A 119 -14.30 22.52 -8.50
CA LEU A 119 -12.99 21.94 -8.81
C LEU A 119 -13.07 21.00 -10.02
N ASP A 120 -14.08 20.12 -10.07
CA ASP A 120 -14.24 19.18 -11.18
C ASP A 120 -14.58 19.91 -12.49
N CYS A 121 -15.42 20.95 -12.45
CA CYS A 121 -15.66 21.82 -13.60
C CYS A 121 -14.39 22.51 -14.09
N ALA A 122 -13.61 23.09 -13.17
CA ALA A 122 -12.34 23.75 -13.51
C ALA A 122 -11.33 22.75 -14.11
N PHE A 123 -11.33 21.50 -13.63
CA PHE A 123 -10.52 20.42 -14.15
C PHE A 123 -10.86 20.06 -15.60
N VAL A 124 -12.16 20.03 -15.95
CA VAL A 124 -12.61 19.81 -17.34
C VAL A 124 -12.31 21.03 -18.22
N ASP A 125 -12.56 22.24 -17.72
CA ASP A 125 -12.38 23.49 -18.47
C ASP A 125 -10.90 23.76 -18.82
N SER A 126 -9.95 23.23 -18.05
CA SER A 126 -8.52 23.32 -18.35
C SER A 126 -8.07 22.43 -19.53
N GLY A 127 -9.00 21.68 -20.14
CA GLY A 127 -8.71 20.78 -21.26
C GLY A 127 -8.19 19.41 -20.83
N THR A 128 -8.23 19.13 -19.53
CA THR A 128 -7.88 17.82 -18.97
C THR A 128 -8.87 16.77 -19.48
N LYS A 129 -8.36 15.59 -19.82
CA LYS A 129 -9.20 14.55 -20.41
C LYS A 129 -10.10 13.94 -19.33
N ILE A 130 -11.30 13.51 -19.72
CA ILE A 130 -12.29 12.98 -18.78
C ILE A 130 -11.81 11.69 -18.09
N ASP A 131 -10.94 10.90 -18.73
CA ASP A 131 -10.30 9.73 -18.10
C ASP A 131 -9.42 10.08 -16.91
N GLN A 132 -8.86 11.29 -16.90
CA GLN A 132 -8.11 11.81 -15.77
C GLN A 132 -9.03 12.29 -14.66
N LEU A 133 -10.21 12.86 -14.98
CA LEU A 133 -11.23 13.21 -13.99
C LEU A 133 -11.81 11.96 -13.32
N VAL A 134 -12.10 10.91 -14.10
CA VAL A 134 -12.55 9.62 -13.56
C VAL A 134 -11.50 8.97 -12.65
N ALA A 135 -10.22 9.35 -12.77
CA ALA A 135 -9.16 8.89 -11.89
C ALA A 135 -8.99 9.73 -10.61
N THR A 136 -9.67 10.88 -10.48
CA THR A 136 -9.58 11.69 -9.26
C THR A 136 -10.43 11.10 -8.13
N PRO A 137 -10.03 11.30 -6.86
CA PRO A 137 -10.87 11.02 -5.71
C PRO A 137 -12.21 11.77 -5.81
N LEU A 138 -13.25 11.26 -5.13
CA LEU A 138 -14.54 11.98 -5.06
C LEU A 138 -14.40 13.38 -4.44
N TRP A 139 -13.45 13.52 -3.52
CA TRP A 139 -13.10 14.78 -2.87
C TRP A 139 -11.64 15.06 -3.15
N ASN A 140 -11.34 16.06 -3.98
CA ASN A 140 -9.97 16.40 -4.42
C ASN A 140 -9.09 16.90 -3.26
N GLU A 141 -9.71 17.36 -2.18
CA GLU A 141 -9.03 17.78 -0.96
C GLU A 141 -9.27 16.77 0.16
N GLN A 142 -9.80 17.23 1.30
CA GLN A 142 -10.16 16.38 2.42
C GLN A 142 -11.63 16.00 2.34
N VAL A 143 -11.95 14.72 2.55
CA VAL A 143 -13.33 14.26 2.70
C VAL A 143 -13.99 15.05 3.83
N PRO A 144 -15.11 15.76 3.58
CA PRO A 144 -15.75 16.54 4.62
C PRO A 144 -16.18 15.69 5.80
N LEU A 145 -16.02 16.20 7.02
CA LEU A 145 -16.28 15.46 8.27
C LEU A 145 -17.71 14.91 8.38
N TRP A 146 -18.67 15.52 7.69
CA TRP A 146 -20.07 15.09 7.69
C TRP A 146 -20.34 13.88 6.76
N VAL A 147 -19.47 13.61 5.78
CA VAL A 147 -19.70 12.59 4.76
C VAL A 147 -19.72 11.20 5.38
N ALA A 148 -18.73 10.87 6.21
CA ALA A 148 -18.65 9.57 6.86
C ALA A 148 -19.91 9.20 7.69
N PRO A 149 -20.40 10.04 8.64
CA PRO A 149 -21.61 9.70 9.39
C PRO A 149 -22.88 9.68 8.53
N ALA A 150 -23.01 10.58 7.53
CA ALA A 150 -24.15 10.57 6.62
C ALA A 150 -24.19 9.30 5.76
N TRP A 151 -23.02 8.90 5.24
CA TRP A 151 -22.85 7.70 4.44
C TRP A 151 -23.13 6.42 5.23
N ASN A 152 -22.62 6.30 6.45
CA ASN A 152 -22.90 5.18 7.34
C ASN A 152 -24.41 5.05 7.64
N SER A 153 -25.09 6.18 7.87
CA SER A 153 -26.53 6.20 8.10
C SER A 153 -27.34 5.80 6.86
N LEU A 154 -26.87 6.11 5.65
CA LEU A 154 -27.52 5.68 4.42
C LEU A 154 -27.32 4.17 4.23
N ARG A 155 -26.08 3.70 4.34
CA ARG A 155 -25.73 2.28 4.17
C ARG A 155 -26.55 1.38 5.09
N SER A 156 -26.70 1.73 6.36
CA SER A 156 -27.44 0.92 7.33
C SER A 156 -28.95 0.80 7.03
N ARG A 157 -29.47 1.60 6.09
CA ARG A 157 -30.89 1.62 5.69
C ARG A 157 -31.13 0.95 4.34
N LEU A 158 -30.08 0.59 3.60
CA LEU A 158 -30.22 -0.10 2.33
C LEU A 158 -30.59 -1.57 2.57
N PRO A 159 -31.60 -2.13 1.86
CA PRO A 159 -31.98 -3.52 2.07
C PRO A 159 -30.88 -4.49 1.62
N SER A 160 -30.55 -5.48 2.44
CA SER A 160 -29.45 -6.42 2.16
C SER A 160 -29.78 -7.45 1.07
N ASP A 161 -31.06 -7.71 0.80
CA ASP A 161 -31.55 -8.69 -0.18
C ASP A 161 -31.55 -8.17 -1.62
N GLN A 162 -31.02 -6.97 -1.84
CA GLN A 162 -31.23 -6.17 -3.03
C GLN A 162 -29.96 -5.84 -3.82
N ASN A 163 -28.85 -6.48 -3.46
CA ASN A 163 -27.53 -6.30 -4.08
C ASN A 163 -27.07 -4.83 -4.11
N TRP A 164 -27.46 -4.01 -3.13
CA TRP A 164 -27.01 -2.61 -3.05
C TRP A 164 -25.49 -2.48 -2.84
N ASP A 165 -24.84 -3.58 -2.48
CA ASP A 165 -23.39 -3.71 -2.31
C ASP A 165 -22.59 -3.24 -3.53
N VAL A 166 -23.14 -3.38 -4.75
CA VAL A 166 -22.46 -2.92 -5.98
C VAL A 166 -22.30 -1.40 -6.02
N TRP A 167 -23.25 -0.66 -5.46
CA TRP A 167 -23.21 0.81 -5.40
C TRP A 167 -22.46 1.30 -4.16
N THR A 168 -22.66 0.64 -3.01
CA THR A 168 -21.96 1.02 -1.78
C THR A 168 -20.46 0.75 -1.88
N SER A 169 -20.06 -0.37 -2.49
CA SER A 169 -18.65 -0.69 -2.75
C SER A 169 -18.03 0.28 -3.75
N TRP A 170 -18.76 0.65 -4.81
CA TRP A 170 -18.30 1.67 -5.76
C TRP A 170 -18.07 3.01 -5.05
N TYR A 171 -19.02 3.47 -4.25
CA TYR A 171 -18.92 4.73 -3.53
C TYR A 171 -17.80 4.72 -2.48
N ASP A 172 -17.62 3.61 -1.74
CA ASP A 172 -16.51 3.43 -0.80
C ASP A 172 -15.16 3.55 -1.47
N ARG A 173 -15.01 2.91 -2.63
CA ARG A 173 -13.78 3.03 -3.42
C ARG A 173 -13.52 4.49 -3.80
N ARG A 174 -14.56 5.24 -4.19
CA ARG A 174 -14.44 6.67 -4.54
C ARG A 174 -14.12 7.56 -3.34
N LEU A 175 -14.70 7.28 -2.16
CA LEU A 175 -14.37 7.97 -0.92
C LEU A 175 -12.93 7.73 -0.48
N ASP A 176 -12.43 6.51 -0.64
CA ASP A 176 -11.05 6.12 -0.37
C ASP A 176 -10.05 6.69 -1.39
N GLY A 177 -10.51 7.42 -2.41
CA GLY A 177 -9.68 7.90 -3.50
C GLY A 177 -9.19 6.80 -4.44
N ARG A 178 -9.78 5.60 -4.37
CA ARG A 178 -9.49 4.51 -5.31
C ARG A 178 -10.16 4.81 -6.64
N HIS A 179 -9.37 4.77 -7.71
CA HIS A 179 -9.87 4.81 -9.06
C HIS A 179 -10.23 3.38 -9.50
N ASN A 180 -11.31 3.21 -10.26
CA ASN A 180 -11.54 1.96 -10.96
C ASN A 180 -11.12 2.06 -12.43
N SER A 181 -11.19 0.94 -13.15
CA SER A 181 -10.96 0.93 -14.58
C SER A 181 -12.17 1.50 -15.33
N ILE A 182 -11.98 2.08 -16.51
CA ILE A 182 -13.11 2.57 -17.32
C ILE A 182 -14.14 1.47 -17.59
N PRO A 183 -13.77 0.21 -17.92
CA PRO A 183 -14.75 -0.87 -18.06
C PRO A 183 -15.50 -1.21 -16.77
N TYR A 184 -14.86 -1.04 -15.61
CA TYR A 184 -15.56 -1.12 -14.33
C TYR A 184 -16.59 0.01 -14.29
N GLU A 185 -16.15 1.26 -14.36
CA GLU A 185 -17.01 2.46 -14.26
C GLU A 185 -18.16 2.48 -15.27
N SER A 186 -17.95 1.98 -16.49
CA SER A 186 -18.99 1.94 -17.51
C SER A 186 -20.11 0.95 -17.18
N THR A 187 -19.85 -0.05 -16.34
CA THR A 187 -20.85 -1.05 -15.93
C THR A 187 -22.06 -0.41 -15.24
N TRP A 188 -21.88 0.67 -14.48
CA TRP A 188 -23.02 1.36 -13.84
C TRP A 188 -23.88 2.14 -14.84
N VAL A 189 -23.33 2.46 -16.01
CA VAL A 189 -23.98 3.27 -17.04
C VAL A 189 -24.59 2.39 -18.13
N ASP A 190 -23.91 1.31 -18.49
CA ASP A 190 -24.24 0.45 -19.63
C ASP A 190 -25.38 -0.54 -19.33
N ILE A 191 -26.15 -0.31 -18.26
CA ILE A 191 -27.29 -1.16 -17.86
C ILE A 191 -28.32 -1.18 -19.01
N PRO A 192 -28.61 -2.35 -19.60
CA PRO A 192 -29.57 -2.45 -20.70
C PRO A 192 -30.96 -2.00 -20.26
N ASN A 193 -31.72 -1.34 -21.16
CA ASN A 193 -33.06 -0.87 -20.85
C ASN A 193 -34.02 -2.04 -20.55
N GLU A 194 -33.72 -3.21 -21.10
CA GLU A 194 -34.47 -4.45 -20.94
C GLU A 194 -34.30 -5.04 -19.52
N VAL A 195 -33.16 -4.78 -18.88
CA VAL A 195 -32.91 -5.12 -17.48
C VAL A 195 -33.65 -4.14 -16.57
N TRP A 196 -33.71 -2.87 -16.97
CA TRP A 196 -34.41 -1.82 -16.23
C TRP A 196 -35.89 -1.70 -16.63
N THR A 197 -36.72 -2.63 -16.18
CA THR A 197 -38.18 -2.50 -16.32
C THR A 197 -38.81 -1.89 -15.06
N PRO A 198 -39.97 -1.18 -15.16
CA PRO A 198 -40.71 -0.71 -14.00
C PRO A 198 -41.09 -1.83 -13.02
N GLU A 199 -41.21 -3.05 -13.53
CA GLU A 199 -41.61 -4.27 -12.79
C GLU A 199 -40.44 -4.89 -12.03
N ASN A 200 -39.24 -4.89 -12.62
CA ASN A 200 -38.04 -5.51 -12.03
C ASN A 200 -37.18 -4.52 -11.21
N GLY A 201 -37.32 -3.22 -11.49
CA GLY A 201 -36.75 -2.13 -10.70
C GLY A 201 -35.24 -2.20 -10.47
N TRP A 202 -34.81 -1.75 -9.29
CA TRP A 202 -33.40 -1.70 -8.88
C TRP A 202 -32.80 -3.10 -8.62
N LEU A 203 -33.62 -4.12 -8.33
CA LEU A 203 -33.12 -5.47 -8.03
C LEU A 203 -32.43 -6.10 -9.23
N ALA A 204 -33.11 -6.09 -10.38
CA ALA A 204 -32.56 -6.66 -11.61
C ALA A 204 -31.34 -5.88 -12.11
N ALA A 205 -31.35 -4.55 -11.94
CA ALA A 205 -30.23 -3.69 -12.28
C ALA A 205 -28.99 -4.02 -11.46
N ASN A 206 -29.14 -4.09 -10.13
CA ASN A 206 -28.05 -4.39 -9.22
C ASN A 206 -27.51 -5.81 -9.45
N ALA A 207 -28.41 -6.77 -9.71
CA ALA A 207 -28.02 -8.14 -10.07
C ALA A 207 -27.23 -8.19 -11.40
N TRP A 208 -27.65 -7.40 -12.40
CA TRP A 208 -26.94 -7.32 -13.68
C TRP A 208 -25.56 -6.65 -13.51
N ILE A 209 -25.48 -5.54 -12.77
CA ILE A 209 -24.19 -4.91 -12.42
C ILE A 209 -23.29 -5.93 -11.73
N ALA A 210 -23.78 -6.64 -10.72
CA ALA A 210 -22.99 -7.66 -10.02
C ALA A 210 -22.47 -8.75 -10.97
N GLY A 211 -23.32 -9.17 -11.92
CA GLY A 211 -22.96 -10.12 -12.98
C GLY A 211 -21.85 -9.58 -13.88
N GLU A 212 -21.98 -8.35 -14.37
CA GLU A 212 -20.98 -7.78 -15.27
C GLU A 212 -19.68 -7.40 -14.57
N LEU A 213 -19.74 -6.89 -13.33
CA LEU A 213 -18.54 -6.69 -12.53
C LEU A 213 -17.79 -8.00 -12.26
N SER A 214 -18.47 -9.15 -12.27
CA SER A 214 -17.79 -10.45 -12.20
C SER A 214 -17.04 -10.80 -13.49
N ASN A 215 -17.44 -10.22 -14.63
CA ASN A 215 -16.83 -10.41 -15.94
C ASN A 215 -15.73 -9.38 -16.25
N VAL A 216 -15.78 -8.19 -15.64
CA VAL A 216 -14.76 -7.15 -15.83
C VAL A 216 -13.42 -7.64 -15.25
N PRO A 217 -12.34 -7.75 -16.05
CA PRO A 217 -11.03 -8.14 -15.55
C PRO A 217 -10.54 -7.17 -14.45
N GLY A 218 -10.16 -7.71 -13.29
CA GLY A 218 -9.69 -6.92 -12.13
C GLY A 218 -10.80 -6.34 -11.24
N ALA A 219 -12.06 -6.34 -11.69
CA ALA A 219 -13.19 -5.79 -10.94
C ALA A 219 -13.52 -6.50 -9.62
N GLY A 220 -13.22 -7.80 -9.55
CA GLY A 220 -13.49 -8.66 -8.40
C GLY A 220 -12.30 -8.99 -7.53
N VAL A 221 -11.14 -8.34 -7.72
CA VAL A 221 -10.04 -8.45 -6.76
C VAL A 221 -10.21 -7.33 -5.74
N ASP A 222 -10.91 -7.63 -4.65
CA ASP A 222 -10.98 -6.72 -3.51
C ASP A 222 -9.61 -6.69 -2.83
N LEU A 223 -8.72 -5.85 -3.36
CA LEU A 223 -7.42 -5.62 -2.75
C LEU A 223 -7.61 -4.67 -1.56
N PRO A 224 -6.92 -4.93 -0.45
CA PRO A 224 -6.95 -4.04 0.70
C PRO A 224 -6.44 -2.64 0.31
N SER A 225 -6.81 -1.62 1.08
CA SER A 225 -6.21 -0.30 0.94
C SER A 225 -4.71 -0.36 1.25
N GLU A 226 -3.93 0.62 0.76
CA GLU A 226 -2.51 0.68 1.09
C GLU A 226 -2.28 0.88 2.59
N ALA A 227 -3.14 1.68 3.24
CA ALA A 227 -3.13 1.90 4.68
C ALA A 227 -3.42 0.65 5.53
N ALA A 228 -4.02 -0.39 4.95
CA ALA A 228 -4.23 -1.67 5.66
C ALA A 228 -2.97 -2.56 5.67
N LEU A 229 -2.00 -2.28 4.81
CA LEU A 229 -0.70 -2.96 4.82
C LEU A 229 0.19 -2.34 5.91
N PRO A 230 0.95 -3.14 6.67
CA PRO A 230 1.79 -2.62 7.73
C PRO A 230 2.91 -1.74 7.16
N GLU A 231 3.41 -0.82 7.98
CA GLU A 231 4.62 -0.06 7.66
C GLU A 231 5.87 -0.92 7.85
N GLN A 232 6.95 -0.53 7.18
CA GLN A 232 8.23 -1.21 7.37
C GLN A 232 8.87 -0.77 8.68
N GLU A 233 9.41 -1.72 9.43
CA GLU A 233 10.13 -1.50 10.68
C GLU A 233 11.37 -0.65 10.44
N HIS A 234 11.51 0.43 11.22
CA HIS A 234 12.61 1.37 11.06
C HIS A 234 13.95 0.74 11.46
N ALA A 235 14.03 0.05 12.60
CA ALA A 235 15.23 -0.66 13.07
C ALA A 235 15.46 -2.02 12.39
N ALA A 236 15.36 -2.03 11.06
CA ALA A 236 15.72 -3.14 10.19
C ALA A 236 16.08 -2.62 8.78
N SER A 237 16.56 -3.51 7.91
CA SER A 237 16.78 -3.16 6.50
C SER A 237 15.43 -2.85 5.85
N ARG A 238 15.33 -1.71 5.18
CA ARG A 238 14.12 -1.31 4.45
C ARG A 238 14.31 -1.54 2.96
N PHE A 239 13.20 -1.76 2.27
CA PHE A 239 13.18 -2.08 0.86
C PHE A 239 12.28 -1.14 0.06
N THR A 240 12.69 -0.86 -1.16
CA THR A 240 11.98 -0.04 -2.14
C THR A 240 11.90 -0.79 -3.47
N ILE A 241 11.21 -0.21 -4.44
CA ILE A 241 11.11 -0.73 -5.80
C ILE A 241 11.92 0.17 -6.72
N THR A 242 12.83 -0.41 -7.50
CA THR A 242 13.63 0.33 -8.49
C THR A 242 12.80 0.76 -9.69
N GLY A 243 13.36 1.61 -10.54
CA GLY A 243 12.74 1.95 -11.84
C GLY A 243 12.48 0.72 -12.72
N ASP A 244 13.31 -0.31 -12.58
CA ASP A 244 13.18 -1.59 -13.29
C ASP A 244 12.23 -2.57 -12.58
N GLY A 245 11.54 -2.13 -11.53
CA GLY A 245 10.52 -2.90 -10.82
C GLY A 245 11.05 -4.01 -9.90
N LEU A 246 12.37 -4.09 -9.69
CA LEU A 246 13.00 -5.00 -8.74
C LEU A 246 12.89 -4.47 -7.31
N ILE A 247 12.83 -5.36 -6.32
CA ILE A 247 12.96 -4.97 -4.92
C ILE A 247 14.43 -4.69 -4.59
N ASP A 248 14.71 -3.51 -4.06
CA ASP A 248 16.06 -3.07 -3.67
C ASP A 248 16.10 -2.51 -2.25
N LEU A 249 17.30 -2.31 -1.72
CA LEU A 249 17.49 -1.68 -0.41
C LEU A 249 17.21 -0.17 -0.49
N VAL A 250 16.54 0.35 0.52
CA VAL A 250 16.45 1.79 0.77
C VAL A 250 17.79 2.26 1.32
N PRO A 251 18.43 3.29 0.74
CA PRO A 251 19.59 3.94 1.36
C PRO A 251 19.26 4.36 2.79
N ASP A 252 20.16 4.04 3.71
CA ASP A 252 19.90 4.17 5.15
C ASP A 252 21.11 4.80 5.84
N PRO A 253 21.51 6.02 5.43
CA PRO A 253 22.67 6.68 5.98
C PRO A 253 22.53 6.88 7.49
N PRO A 254 23.65 6.93 8.22
CA PRO A 254 23.66 7.40 9.60
C PRO A 254 22.95 8.76 9.69
N THR A 255 22.10 8.91 10.69
CA THR A 255 21.19 10.03 10.89
C THR A 255 21.98 11.34 11.02
N GLU A 256 21.63 12.32 10.20
CA GLU A 256 22.10 13.71 10.34
C GLU A 256 21.30 14.43 11.44
N ALA A 257 21.46 13.99 12.69
CA ALA A 257 20.72 14.57 13.80
C ALA A 257 21.31 15.94 14.22
N GLY A 258 21.05 16.99 13.44
CA GLY A 258 21.23 18.39 13.86
C GLY A 258 22.66 18.82 14.19
N ARG A 259 22.85 19.59 15.28
CA ARG A 259 24.13 20.24 15.66
C ARG A 259 25.29 19.26 15.92
N ASP A 260 24.99 17.97 16.04
CA ASP A 260 25.96 16.91 16.37
C ASP A 260 26.52 16.22 15.10
N GLU A 261 26.22 16.77 13.90
CA GLU A 261 26.67 16.21 12.62
C GLU A 261 28.20 16.13 12.50
N ILE A 262 28.92 17.11 13.05
CA ILE A 262 30.39 17.16 13.03
C ILE A 262 30.95 16.04 13.90
N GLU A 263 30.52 15.93 15.16
CA GLU A 263 30.98 14.88 16.08
C GLU A 263 30.67 13.49 15.53
N GLN A 264 29.48 13.29 14.96
CA GLN A 264 29.10 12.01 14.35
C GLN A 264 29.94 11.70 13.09
N SER A 265 30.39 12.72 12.36
CA SER A 265 31.29 12.54 11.21
C SER A 265 32.68 12.15 11.68
N GLU A 266 33.22 12.81 12.70
CA GLU A 266 34.51 12.49 13.30
C GLU A 266 34.54 11.08 13.88
N HIS A 267 33.48 10.66 14.59
CA HIS A 267 33.36 9.29 15.10
C HIS A 267 33.28 8.24 13.98
N TYR A 268 32.60 8.55 12.88
CA TYR A 268 32.55 7.69 11.70
C TYR A 268 33.93 7.56 11.04
N GLU A 269 34.62 8.67 10.82
CA GLU A 269 35.95 8.70 10.20
C GLU A 269 36.99 7.99 11.06
N GLU A 270 36.98 8.19 12.37
CA GLU A 270 37.84 7.50 13.33
C GLU A 270 37.61 5.98 13.30
N ALA A 271 36.35 5.54 13.41
CA ALA A 271 36.01 4.12 13.36
C ALA A 271 36.41 3.50 12.00
N ARG A 272 36.22 4.24 10.90
CA ARG A 272 36.62 3.80 9.56
C ARG A 272 38.14 3.70 9.43
N GLY A 273 38.90 4.68 9.94
CA GLY A 273 40.36 4.67 9.93
C GLY A 273 40.91 3.43 10.64
N LYS A 274 40.43 3.16 11.85
CA LYS A 274 40.82 1.97 12.64
C LYS A 274 40.42 0.65 11.99
N LEU A 275 39.28 0.62 11.30
CA LEU A 275 38.89 -0.56 10.51
C LEU A 275 39.83 -0.82 9.34
N ILE A 276 40.30 0.24 8.67
CA ILE A 276 41.28 0.12 7.59
C ILE A 276 42.61 -0.40 8.14
N GLU A 277 43.08 0.14 9.28
CA GLU A 277 44.28 -0.37 9.96
C GLU A 277 44.15 -1.85 10.32
N LEU A 278 42.99 -2.27 10.84
CA LEU A 278 42.70 -3.68 11.11
C LEU A 278 42.76 -4.52 9.84
N HIS A 279 42.17 -4.04 8.74
CA HIS A 279 42.17 -4.71 7.44
C HIS A 279 43.59 -4.83 6.84
N GLU A 280 44.44 -3.82 7.03
CA GLU A 280 45.83 -3.77 6.54
C GLU A 280 46.76 -4.78 7.23
N LEU A 281 46.38 -5.36 8.37
CA LEU A 281 47.08 -6.51 8.96
C LEU A 281 47.14 -7.71 8.00
N GLY A 282 46.21 -7.79 7.05
CA GLY A 282 46.19 -8.77 5.96
C GLY A 282 45.70 -10.16 6.38
N PHE A 283 45.37 -10.96 5.36
CA PHE A 283 44.75 -12.29 5.53
C PHE A 283 45.56 -13.25 6.42
N ASN A 284 46.90 -13.17 6.40
CA ASN A 284 47.77 -14.06 7.16
C ASN A 284 47.65 -13.84 8.68
N LEU A 285 47.47 -12.60 9.13
CA LEU A 285 47.29 -12.30 10.55
C LEU A 285 45.83 -12.42 10.98
N LEU A 286 44.90 -11.96 10.14
CA LEU A 286 43.47 -11.96 10.45
C LEU A 286 42.85 -13.36 10.45
N GLY A 287 43.38 -14.31 9.67
CA GLY A 287 42.85 -15.67 9.60
C GLY A 287 41.35 -15.69 9.25
N GLU A 288 40.53 -16.32 10.09
CA GLU A 288 39.09 -16.46 9.85
C GLU A 288 38.31 -15.14 9.90
N ILE A 289 38.81 -14.12 10.64
CA ILE A 289 38.11 -12.84 10.75
C ILE A 289 38.35 -11.92 9.54
N ALA A 290 39.27 -12.28 8.63
CA ALA A 290 39.61 -11.46 7.46
C ALA A 290 38.39 -11.18 6.57
N ARG A 291 37.54 -12.19 6.35
CA ARG A 291 36.34 -12.03 5.51
C ARG A 291 35.28 -11.14 6.17
N PRO A 292 34.90 -11.33 7.44
CA PRO A 292 34.06 -10.36 8.17
C PRO A 292 34.60 -8.93 8.15
N VAL A 293 35.91 -8.73 8.36
CA VAL A 293 36.55 -7.40 8.31
C VAL A 293 36.41 -6.79 6.91
N GLY A 294 36.74 -7.52 5.85
CA GLY A 294 36.61 -7.04 4.47
C GLY A 294 35.16 -6.64 4.12
N LYS A 295 34.17 -7.44 4.54
CA LYS A 295 32.76 -7.08 4.38
C LYS A 295 32.40 -5.79 5.12
N LEU A 296 32.94 -5.56 6.31
CA LEU A 296 32.64 -4.33 7.06
C LEU A 296 33.31 -3.11 6.41
N VAL A 297 34.51 -3.27 5.85
CA VAL A 297 35.18 -2.21 5.04
C VAL A 297 34.30 -1.82 3.86
N ASP A 298 33.77 -2.78 3.12
CA ASP A 298 32.85 -2.52 1.99
C ASP A 298 31.56 -1.82 2.42
N ALA A 299 31.14 -1.99 3.67
CA ALA A 299 29.95 -1.33 4.23
C ALA A 299 30.24 0.07 4.80
N MET A 300 31.52 0.44 4.99
CA MET A 300 32.00 1.75 5.47
C MET A 300 32.66 2.56 4.33
N PRO A 301 31.86 3.08 3.38
CA PRO A 301 32.38 3.93 2.31
C PRO A 301 33.05 5.20 2.85
N VAL A 302 33.87 5.85 2.03
CA VAL A 302 34.46 7.16 2.38
C VAL A 302 33.35 8.19 2.60
N ASP A 303 32.37 8.22 1.70
CA ASP A 303 31.19 9.06 1.82
C ASP A 303 30.16 8.41 2.76
N ARG A 304 30.02 8.97 3.96
CA ARG A 304 29.08 8.51 5.00
C ARG A 304 27.63 8.43 4.51
N SER A 305 27.23 9.30 3.58
CA SER A 305 25.85 9.33 3.04
C SER A 305 25.50 8.06 2.25
N GLN A 306 26.51 7.30 1.82
CA GLN A 306 26.35 6.02 1.12
C GLN A 306 26.34 4.82 2.07
N ALA A 307 26.63 5.02 3.36
CA ALA A 307 26.65 3.95 4.33
C ALA A 307 25.21 3.51 4.68
N SER A 308 25.06 2.28 5.18
CA SER A 308 23.80 1.78 5.73
C SER A 308 23.99 1.46 7.20
N ILE A 309 23.34 2.20 8.10
CA ILE A 309 23.54 2.03 9.54
C ILE A 309 23.18 0.61 10.02
N VAL A 310 22.15 -0.01 9.44
CA VAL A 310 21.78 -1.40 9.74
C VAL A 310 22.88 -2.38 9.30
N ARG A 311 23.43 -2.20 8.10
CA ARG A 311 24.51 -3.08 7.59
C ARG A 311 25.79 -2.91 8.40
N LEU A 312 26.13 -1.68 8.78
CA LEU A 312 27.24 -1.38 9.68
C LEU A 312 27.05 -2.08 11.02
N TRP A 313 25.90 -1.86 11.65
CA TRP A 313 25.51 -2.46 12.92
C TRP A 313 25.65 -3.97 12.90
N HIS A 314 25.03 -4.61 11.93
CA HIS A 314 25.03 -6.06 11.79
C HIS A 314 26.44 -6.64 11.58
N ARG A 315 27.23 -6.06 10.66
CA ARG A 315 28.58 -6.55 10.36
C ARG A 315 29.57 -6.29 11.49
N ALA A 316 29.46 -5.14 12.16
CA ALA A 316 30.26 -4.84 13.34
C ALA A 316 29.88 -5.74 14.52
N ASN A 317 28.59 -6.06 14.70
CA ASN A 317 28.15 -6.98 15.76
C ASN A 317 28.72 -8.40 15.58
N SER A 318 28.95 -8.83 14.34
CA SER A 318 29.67 -10.08 14.06
C SER A 318 31.11 -10.05 14.59
N LEU A 319 31.80 -8.91 14.43
CA LEU A 319 33.16 -8.73 14.96
C LEU A 319 33.17 -8.61 16.50
N ARG A 320 32.17 -7.94 17.11
CA ARG A 320 32.00 -7.91 18.58
C ARG A 320 31.94 -9.32 19.15
N LYS A 321 31.14 -10.20 18.55
CA LYS A 321 31.00 -11.61 18.96
C LYS A 321 32.30 -12.40 18.87
N LEU A 322 33.07 -12.19 17.79
CA LEU A 322 34.37 -12.84 17.62
C LEU A 322 35.38 -12.37 18.67
N LEU A 323 35.39 -11.06 18.99
CA LEU A 323 36.22 -10.52 20.07
C LEU A 323 35.81 -11.08 21.44
N ASP A 324 34.51 -11.17 21.72
CA ASP A 324 33.99 -11.74 22.97
C ASP A 324 34.32 -13.23 23.11
N ALA A 325 34.18 -14.00 22.02
CA ALA A 325 34.55 -15.41 22.00
C ALA A 325 36.05 -15.59 22.27
N SER A 326 36.91 -14.77 21.65
CA SER A 326 38.35 -14.76 21.90
C SER A 326 38.68 -14.43 23.37
N ASN A 327 38.01 -13.43 23.95
CA ASN A 327 38.17 -13.08 25.36
C ASN A 327 37.80 -14.24 26.29
N GLN A 328 36.67 -14.91 26.02
CA GLN A 328 36.22 -16.05 26.82
C GLN A 328 37.18 -17.23 26.71
N ALA A 329 37.66 -17.53 25.50
CA ALA A 329 38.64 -18.58 25.26
C ALA A 329 39.98 -18.29 25.99
N ALA A 330 40.45 -17.04 25.95
CA ALA A 330 41.65 -16.60 26.66
C ALA A 330 41.50 -16.75 28.19
N VAL A 331 40.35 -16.34 28.75
CA VAL A 331 40.06 -16.52 30.18
C VAL A 331 40.01 -18.00 30.58
N ALA A 332 39.33 -18.84 29.79
CA ALA A 332 39.24 -20.28 30.06
C ALA A 332 40.60 -21.01 29.99
N ARG A 333 41.60 -20.40 29.34
CA ARG A 333 42.97 -20.93 29.23
C ARG A 333 43.89 -20.43 30.35
N ARG A 334 43.57 -19.31 31.02
CA ARG A 334 44.45 -18.65 32.00
C ARG A 334 44.92 -19.58 33.13
N ASP A 335 44.05 -20.51 33.55
CA ASP A 335 44.31 -21.40 34.69
C ASP A 335 44.89 -22.77 34.28
N LYS A 336 45.11 -23.01 32.99
CA LYS A 336 45.67 -24.26 32.47
C LYS A 336 47.19 -24.14 32.32
N ILE A 337 47.93 -25.11 32.85
CA ILE A 337 49.37 -25.24 32.63
C ILE A 337 49.54 -25.84 31.22
N ASP A 338 50.06 -25.05 30.28
CA ASP A 338 50.28 -25.42 28.87
C ASP A 338 48.99 -25.76 28.09
N PRO A 339 48.08 -24.78 27.89
CA PRO A 339 46.85 -25.03 27.16
C PRO A 339 47.13 -25.17 25.66
N ASP A 340 46.61 -26.24 25.05
CA ASP A 340 46.60 -26.43 23.59
C ASP A 340 46.17 -25.13 22.87
N PRO A 341 46.76 -24.84 21.69
CA PRO A 341 46.38 -23.67 20.90
C PRO A 341 44.90 -23.74 20.53
N ASP A 342 44.12 -22.83 21.10
CA ASP A 342 42.69 -22.67 20.79
C ASP A 342 42.54 -21.72 19.60
N PRO A 343 41.97 -22.18 18.46
CA PRO A 343 41.79 -21.34 17.28
C PRO A 343 40.87 -20.14 17.51
N ALA A 344 40.06 -20.13 18.58
CA ALA A 344 39.22 -18.99 18.93
C ALA A 344 40.00 -17.82 19.55
N VAL A 345 41.21 -18.05 20.07
CA VAL A 345 42.04 -16.98 20.65
C VAL A 345 42.75 -16.22 19.52
N LEU A 346 42.37 -14.97 19.33
CA LEU A 346 42.98 -14.09 18.33
C LEU A 346 44.46 -13.79 18.68
N PRO A 347 45.32 -13.60 17.67
CA PRO A 347 46.66 -13.06 17.90
C PRO A 347 46.58 -11.70 18.61
N LEU A 348 47.46 -11.44 19.58
CA LEU A 348 47.42 -10.23 20.41
C LEU A 348 47.35 -8.92 19.60
N THR A 349 48.08 -8.84 18.49
CA THR A 349 48.03 -7.68 17.58
C THR A 349 46.65 -7.50 16.95
N VAL A 350 46.02 -8.59 16.52
CA VAL A 350 44.68 -8.58 15.92
C VAL A 350 43.64 -8.23 16.98
N GLU A 351 43.70 -8.86 18.16
CA GLU A 351 42.77 -8.59 19.26
C GLU A 351 42.81 -7.12 19.69
N ARG A 352 44.01 -6.55 19.87
CA ARG A 352 44.18 -5.14 20.28
C ARG A 352 43.61 -4.17 19.23
N THR A 353 43.93 -4.40 17.96
CA THR A 353 43.48 -3.53 16.86
C THR A 353 41.97 -3.64 16.65
N LEU A 354 41.42 -4.86 16.78
CA LEU A 354 39.99 -5.09 16.73
C LEU A 354 39.27 -4.41 17.90
N ARG A 355 39.82 -4.48 19.11
CA ARG A 355 39.24 -3.82 20.29
C ARG A 355 39.17 -2.30 20.13
N ASP A 356 40.26 -1.68 19.66
CA ASP A 356 40.31 -0.23 19.42
C ASP A 356 39.30 0.23 18.34
N PHE A 357 39.15 -0.58 17.27
CA PHE A 357 38.07 -0.38 16.30
C PHE A 357 36.69 -0.47 16.95
N ILE A 358 36.40 -1.54 17.70
CA ILE A 358 35.10 -1.76 18.34
C ILE A 358 34.75 -0.64 19.32
N ASP A 359 35.70 -0.15 20.11
CA ASP A 359 35.49 0.94 21.05
C ASP A 359 35.07 2.23 20.32
N SER A 360 35.74 2.56 19.21
CA SER A 360 35.42 3.74 18.39
C SER A 360 34.08 3.58 17.66
N TYR A 361 33.82 2.39 17.14
CA TYR A 361 32.55 2.02 16.53
C TYR A 361 31.38 2.12 17.51
N ASN A 362 31.58 1.73 18.77
CA ASN A 362 30.55 1.81 19.81
C ASN A 362 30.18 3.27 20.13
N ILE A 363 31.13 4.20 20.09
CA ILE A 363 30.84 5.63 20.26
C ILE A 363 30.00 6.12 19.08
N PHE A 364 30.43 5.79 17.84
CA PHE A 364 29.69 6.14 16.63
C PHE A 364 28.25 5.62 16.64
N ILE A 365 28.04 4.33 16.94
CA ILE A 365 26.70 3.73 16.87
C ILE A 365 25.76 4.22 17.98
N VAL A 366 26.31 4.60 19.14
CA VAL A 366 25.56 5.21 20.24
C VAL A 366 25.20 6.66 19.90
N GLY A 367 25.97 7.36 19.08
CA GLY A 367 25.61 8.69 18.57
C GLY A 367 24.42 8.66 17.60
N ASP A 368 24.26 7.57 16.84
CA ASP A 368 23.15 7.41 15.90
C ASP A 368 21.84 6.92 16.56
N GLU A 369 20.70 7.54 16.23
CA GLU A 369 19.40 7.17 16.81
C GLU A 369 18.99 5.74 16.50
N LYS A 370 19.11 5.34 15.24
CA LYS A 370 18.75 4.01 14.77
C LYS A 370 19.73 2.94 15.24
N GLY A 371 21.02 3.28 15.31
CA GLY A 371 22.07 2.48 15.93
C GLY A 371 21.77 2.15 17.40
N ARG A 372 21.36 3.15 18.18
CA ARG A 372 20.91 2.95 19.57
C ARG A 372 19.69 2.06 19.67
N GLU A 373 18.72 2.21 18.76
CA GLU A 373 17.52 1.36 18.75
C GLU A 373 17.89 -0.11 18.52
N LEU A 374 18.77 -0.38 17.55
CA LEU A 374 19.30 -1.71 17.27
C LEU A 374 20.04 -2.30 18.48
N ASP A 375 20.94 -1.54 19.12
CA ASP A 375 21.68 -2.00 20.32
C ASP A 375 20.77 -2.22 21.54
N ARG A 376 19.62 -1.53 21.63
CA ARG A 376 18.67 -1.71 22.74
C ARG A 376 17.67 -2.83 22.51
N LYS A 377 17.56 -3.35 21.30
CA LYS A 377 16.57 -4.36 20.94
C LYS A 377 16.79 -5.63 21.77
N ARG A 378 15.74 -6.09 22.45
CA ARG A 378 15.74 -7.33 23.24
C ARG A 378 14.49 -8.12 22.92
N LEU A 379 14.64 -9.42 22.71
CA LEU A 379 13.49 -10.31 22.58
C LEU A 379 12.94 -10.66 23.96
N GLY A 380 11.62 -10.61 24.11
CA GLY A 380 10.95 -11.04 25.33
C GLY A 380 10.98 -12.56 25.53
N PRO A 381 10.63 -13.06 26.73
CA PRO A 381 10.48 -14.50 26.98
C PRO A 381 9.52 -15.14 25.96
N GLY A 382 9.96 -16.21 25.28
CA GLY A 382 9.19 -16.90 24.24
C GLY A 382 9.10 -16.18 22.89
N GLN A 383 9.49 -14.91 22.80
CA GLN A 383 9.56 -14.20 21.51
C GLN A 383 10.65 -14.79 20.61
N ARG A 384 11.81 -15.15 21.20
CA ARG A 384 12.92 -15.77 20.48
C ARG A 384 12.49 -17.00 19.68
N GLN A 385 11.84 -17.96 20.34
CA GLN A 385 11.37 -19.17 19.68
C GLN A 385 10.37 -18.85 18.55
N ARG A 386 9.43 -17.92 18.79
CA ARG A 386 8.45 -17.51 17.77
C ARG A 386 9.10 -16.88 16.54
N ASP A 387 10.13 -16.06 16.74
CA ASP A 387 10.87 -15.43 15.64
C ASP A 387 11.77 -16.44 14.91
N GLU A 388 12.40 -17.37 15.62
CA GLU A 388 13.14 -18.50 15.02
C GLU A 388 12.22 -19.37 14.15
N GLU A 389 11.02 -19.70 14.64
CA GLU A 389 10.00 -20.43 13.88
C GLU A 389 9.55 -19.65 12.63
N ALA A 390 9.34 -18.33 12.75
CA ALA A 390 9.02 -17.48 11.62
C ALA A 390 10.13 -17.50 10.55
N LEU A 391 11.38 -17.35 10.97
CA LEU A 391 12.54 -17.38 10.08
C LEU A 391 12.71 -18.74 9.39
N ALA A 392 12.41 -19.84 10.08
CA ALA A 392 12.42 -21.17 9.48
C ALA A 392 11.37 -21.30 8.35
N ILE A 393 10.18 -20.70 8.53
CA ILE A 393 9.14 -20.64 7.48
C ILE A 393 9.60 -19.79 6.28
N PHE A 394 10.35 -18.72 6.53
CA PHE A 394 10.81 -17.81 5.48
C PHE A 394 12.05 -18.31 4.72
N GLU A 395 12.82 -19.25 5.28
CA GLU A 395 14.05 -19.76 4.66
C GLU A 395 13.89 -20.26 3.20
N PRO A 396 12.84 -21.03 2.84
CA PRO A 396 12.63 -21.44 1.45
C PRO A 396 12.44 -20.25 0.49
N VAL A 397 11.83 -19.16 0.96
CA VAL A 397 11.63 -17.93 0.18
C VAL A 397 12.99 -17.32 -0.17
N VAL A 398 13.92 -17.26 0.78
CA VAL A 398 15.26 -16.73 0.54
C VAL A 398 16.04 -17.59 -0.45
N LYS A 399 15.92 -18.93 -0.37
CA LYS A 399 16.53 -19.83 -1.37
C LYS A 399 15.94 -19.60 -2.77
N ALA A 400 14.64 -19.35 -2.85
CA ALA A 400 13.98 -18.99 -4.11
C ALA A 400 14.49 -17.64 -4.65
N LEU A 401 14.64 -16.61 -3.80
CA LEU A 401 15.19 -15.30 -4.20
C LEU A 401 16.60 -15.40 -4.76
N GLN A 402 17.45 -16.25 -4.18
CA GLN A 402 18.79 -16.50 -4.71
C GLN A 402 18.79 -17.17 -6.09
N SER A 403 17.71 -17.90 -6.42
CA SER A 403 17.55 -18.62 -7.67
C SER A 403 16.84 -17.80 -8.75
N ASP A 404 16.16 -16.71 -8.37
CA ASP A 404 15.41 -15.83 -9.27
C ASP A 404 15.87 -14.37 -9.16
N PRO A 405 16.90 -13.98 -9.94
CA PRO A 405 17.41 -12.60 -9.93
C PRO A 405 16.43 -11.57 -10.51
N GLY A 406 15.29 -12.00 -11.05
CA GLY A 406 14.25 -11.11 -11.61
C GLY A 406 13.31 -10.49 -10.58
N VAL A 407 13.49 -10.81 -9.29
CA VAL A 407 12.58 -10.41 -8.20
C VAL A 407 13.16 -9.27 -7.36
N ALA A 408 14.45 -9.39 -7.01
CA ALA A 408 15.15 -8.46 -6.15
C ALA A 408 16.57 -8.22 -6.66
N THR A 409 17.13 -7.06 -6.35
CA THR A 409 18.54 -6.77 -6.65
C THR A 409 19.45 -7.72 -5.87
N MET A 410 20.67 -7.90 -6.35
CA MET A 410 21.68 -8.70 -5.64
C MET A 410 21.94 -8.17 -4.23
N ALA A 411 21.97 -6.84 -4.06
CA ALA A 411 22.17 -6.20 -2.76
C ALA A 411 21.03 -6.53 -1.76
N ALA A 412 19.78 -6.47 -2.21
CA ALA A 412 18.64 -6.85 -1.38
C ALA A 412 18.66 -8.34 -1.01
N THR A 413 18.89 -9.22 -1.97
CA THR A 413 18.98 -10.67 -1.75
C THR A 413 20.13 -11.02 -0.78
N GLU A 414 21.30 -10.41 -0.96
CA GLU A 414 22.44 -10.60 -0.06
C GLU A 414 22.16 -10.11 1.35
N ALA A 415 21.53 -8.94 1.51
CA ALA A 415 21.21 -8.41 2.84
C ALA A 415 20.27 -9.33 3.63
N ILE A 416 19.23 -9.86 3.00
CA ILE A 416 18.30 -10.81 3.63
C ILE A 416 19.03 -12.10 3.98
N LYS A 417 19.79 -12.65 3.03
CA LYS A 417 20.55 -13.88 3.24
C LYS A 417 21.54 -13.76 4.39
N GLU A 418 22.31 -12.67 4.41
CA GLU A 418 23.33 -12.45 5.43
C GLU A 418 22.73 -12.42 6.83
N GLN A 419 21.61 -11.70 7.00
CA GLN A 419 20.91 -11.62 8.29
C GLN A 419 20.26 -12.96 8.69
N MET A 420 19.70 -13.70 7.74
CA MET A 420 19.19 -15.04 8.00
C MET A 420 20.28 -16.02 8.44
N ASP A 421 21.45 -15.99 7.79
CA ASP A 421 22.58 -16.85 8.16
C ASP A 421 23.06 -16.54 9.59
N GLN A 422 23.09 -15.25 9.97
CA GLN A 422 23.47 -14.83 11.33
C GLN A 422 22.45 -15.26 12.38
N ALA A 423 21.16 -15.05 12.11
CA ALA A 423 20.10 -15.51 13.01
C ALA A 423 20.15 -17.03 13.25
N LYS A 424 20.51 -17.84 12.25
CA LYS A 424 20.71 -19.29 12.42
C LYS A 424 21.90 -19.65 13.31
N ALA A 425 22.94 -18.84 13.29
CA ALA A 425 24.13 -19.02 14.12
C ALA A 425 24.03 -18.30 15.48
N ALA A 426 22.88 -17.68 15.78
CA ALA A 426 22.73 -16.79 16.93
C ALA A 426 22.76 -17.57 18.26
N PRO A 427 23.69 -17.25 19.18
CA PRO A 427 23.72 -17.88 20.50
C PRO A 427 22.51 -17.49 21.37
N ALA A 428 22.22 -18.26 22.41
CA ALA A 428 21.20 -17.94 23.42
C ALA A 428 21.68 -16.82 24.37
N SER A 429 21.84 -15.62 23.81
CA SER A 429 22.32 -14.42 24.50
C SER A 429 21.65 -13.18 23.91
N LEU A 430 21.82 -12.03 24.56
CA LEU A 430 21.33 -10.74 24.06
C LEU A 430 21.76 -10.47 22.61
N ALA A 431 23.02 -10.74 22.27
CA ALA A 431 23.53 -10.49 20.94
C ALA A 431 22.93 -11.43 19.88
N GLY A 432 22.51 -12.63 20.28
CA GLY A 432 21.77 -13.53 19.40
C GLY A 432 20.29 -13.16 19.27
N ASP A 433 19.68 -12.67 20.35
CA ASP A 433 18.30 -12.14 20.31
C ASP A 433 18.21 -10.94 19.34
N GLN A 434 19.22 -10.07 19.34
CA GLN A 434 19.29 -8.94 18.40
C GLN A 434 19.40 -9.39 16.94
N ASP A 435 20.21 -10.41 16.64
CA ASP A 435 20.32 -10.96 15.27
C ASP A 435 19.00 -11.57 14.79
N ILE A 436 18.35 -12.36 15.64
CA ILE A 436 17.06 -12.99 15.33
C ILE A 436 16.00 -11.92 15.08
N ALA A 437 15.93 -10.90 15.95
CA ALA A 437 15.00 -9.79 15.80
C ALA A 437 15.25 -9.02 14.50
N LEU A 438 16.51 -8.70 14.19
CA LEU A 438 16.88 -7.98 12.96
C LEU A 438 16.53 -8.79 11.71
N ALA A 439 16.87 -10.08 11.68
CA ALA A 439 16.57 -10.93 10.53
C ALA A 439 15.06 -11.07 10.31
N ARG A 440 14.28 -11.22 11.39
CA ARG A 440 12.81 -11.30 11.31
C ARG A 440 12.23 -10.01 10.74
N ASP A 441 12.66 -8.86 11.25
CA ASP A 441 12.12 -7.57 10.81
C ASP A 441 12.54 -7.18 9.40
N THR A 442 13.76 -7.52 8.98
CA THR A 442 14.17 -7.37 7.58
C THR A 442 13.36 -8.27 6.65
N SER A 443 13.10 -9.51 7.04
CA SER A 443 12.25 -10.43 6.26
C SER A 443 10.81 -9.90 6.15
N SER A 444 10.27 -9.36 7.25
CA SER A 444 9.00 -8.63 7.27
C SER A 444 9.00 -7.44 6.31
N ASN A 445 10.02 -6.58 6.38
CA ASN A 445 10.12 -5.40 5.52
C ASN A 445 10.18 -5.77 4.03
N TRP A 446 10.89 -6.84 3.69
CA TRP A 446 10.94 -7.34 2.32
C TRP A 446 9.55 -7.82 1.86
N LEU A 447 8.85 -8.61 2.68
CA LEU A 447 7.49 -9.08 2.35
C LEU A 447 6.52 -7.91 2.16
N ILE A 448 6.60 -6.90 3.02
CA ILE A 448 5.77 -5.69 2.92
C ILE A 448 6.05 -4.97 1.59
N ALA A 449 7.31 -4.79 1.21
CA ALA A 449 7.68 -4.17 -0.06
C ALA A 449 7.18 -4.98 -1.27
N ALA A 450 7.34 -6.31 -1.23
CA ALA A 450 6.86 -7.23 -2.25
C ALA A 450 5.34 -7.14 -2.42
N VAL A 451 4.59 -7.20 -1.33
CA VAL A 451 3.11 -7.13 -1.33
C VAL A 451 2.62 -5.78 -1.82
N ARG A 452 3.23 -4.67 -1.40
CA ARG A 452 2.88 -3.33 -1.90
C ARG A 452 3.11 -3.22 -3.40
N ARG A 453 4.23 -3.76 -3.91
CA ARG A 453 4.52 -3.79 -5.36
C ARG A 453 3.51 -4.63 -6.10
N VAL A 454 3.24 -5.86 -5.66
CA VAL A 454 2.22 -6.74 -6.24
C VAL A 454 0.87 -6.03 -6.29
N ARG A 455 0.42 -5.45 -5.18
CA ARG A 455 -0.84 -4.71 -5.11
C ARG A 455 -0.87 -3.58 -6.16
N LYS A 456 0.18 -2.77 -6.23
CA LYS A 456 0.30 -1.67 -7.20
C LYS A 456 0.21 -2.20 -8.64
N THR A 457 0.95 -3.26 -8.96
CA THR A 457 0.92 -3.92 -10.28
C THR A 457 -0.48 -4.45 -10.61
N LEU A 458 -1.16 -5.10 -9.66
CA LEU A 458 -2.52 -5.59 -9.87
C LEU A 458 -3.52 -4.45 -10.12
N ILE A 459 -3.38 -3.30 -9.44
CA ILE A 459 -4.25 -2.14 -9.65
C ILE A 459 -3.97 -1.48 -11.01
N GLU A 460 -2.71 -1.13 -11.28
CA GLU A 460 -2.31 -0.32 -12.44
C GLU A 460 -2.42 -1.11 -13.75
N GLU A 461 -2.05 -2.39 -13.76
CA GLU A 461 -1.94 -3.19 -14.97
C GLU A 461 -3.20 -4.00 -15.30
N SER A 462 -4.17 -4.06 -14.38
CA SER A 462 -5.52 -4.66 -14.58
C SER A 462 -6.21 -4.21 -15.87
N ARG A 463 -5.84 -3.03 -16.38
CA ARG A 463 -6.52 -2.32 -17.47
C ARG A 463 -6.31 -2.90 -18.88
N VAL A 464 -5.16 -3.48 -19.22
CA VAL A 464 -4.84 -3.83 -20.63
C VAL A 464 -4.11 -5.18 -20.78
N ALA A 465 -3.19 -5.51 -19.86
CA ALA A 465 -2.32 -6.69 -20.03
C ALA A 465 -3.06 -8.02 -19.78
N TRP A 466 -3.98 -8.06 -18.83
CA TRP A 466 -4.57 -9.31 -18.35
C TRP A 466 -5.55 -9.95 -19.32
N LYS A 467 -6.27 -9.16 -20.12
CA LYS A 467 -7.11 -9.68 -21.21
C LYS A 467 -6.23 -10.32 -22.29
N GLY A 468 -5.14 -9.68 -22.69
CA GLY A 468 -4.21 -10.20 -23.69
C GLY A 468 -3.41 -11.42 -23.24
N MET A 469 -3.07 -11.51 -21.95
CA MET A 469 -2.40 -12.68 -21.36
C MET A 469 -3.35 -13.90 -21.32
N ARG A 470 -4.63 -13.70 -20.98
CA ARG A 470 -5.65 -14.78 -21.02
C ARG A 470 -5.96 -15.28 -22.42
N GLU A 471 -6.00 -14.38 -23.40
CA GLU A 471 -6.35 -14.74 -24.78
C GLU A 471 -5.17 -15.37 -25.55
N GLY A 472 -4.00 -15.56 -24.92
CA GLY A 472 -2.80 -16.16 -25.53
C GLY A 472 -2.20 -15.36 -26.69
N ALA A 473 -2.81 -14.22 -27.05
CA ALA A 473 -2.56 -13.47 -28.26
C ALA A 473 -1.41 -12.44 -28.15
N TYR A 474 -0.89 -12.18 -26.94
CA TYR A 474 0.15 -11.17 -26.74
C TYR A 474 1.36 -11.67 -25.92
N ARG A 475 2.16 -12.56 -26.51
CA ARG A 475 3.55 -12.76 -26.05
C ARG A 475 4.50 -11.62 -26.45
N ALA A 476 4.16 -10.83 -27.48
CA ALA A 476 5.11 -9.88 -28.08
C ALA A 476 5.00 -8.42 -27.56
N ALA A 477 3.80 -7.85 -27.45
CA ALA A 477 3.64 -6.44 -27.04
C ALA A 477 3.40 -6.24 -25.53
N GLY A 478 2.79 -7.21 -24.84
CA GLY A 478 2.67 -7.18 -23.37
C GLY A 478 4.01 -7.35 -22.66
N ALA A 479 4.97 -8.02 -23.31
CA ALA A 479 6.31 -8.25 -22.80
C ALA A 479 7.10 -6.95 -22.59
N ALA A 480 6.90 -5.90 -23.39
CA ALA A 480 7.65 -4.64 -23.24
C ALA A 480 7.17 -3.79 -22.05
N VAL A 481 5.90 -3.92 -21.65
CA VAL A 481 5.33 -3.21 -20.48
C VAL A 481 5.56 -4.02 -19.20
N LEU A 482 5.54 -5.35 -19.28
CA LEU A 482 5.82 -6.27 -18.17
C LEU A 482 7.32 -6.59 -17.98
N ALA A 483 8.20 -6.10 -18.87
CA ALA A 483 9.64 -6.40 -18.87
C ALA A 483 10.39 -5.93 -17.61
N ALA A 484 9.81 -4.99 -16.85
CA ALA A 484 10.43 -4.40 -15.66
C ALA A 484 10.01 -5.12 -14.37
N GLY A 485 10.37 -6.40 -14.23
CA GLY A 485 10.33 -7.18 -12.97
C GLY A 485 8.95 -7.54 -12.41
N GLY A 486 7.88 -6.82 -12.79
CA GLY A 486 6.54 -6.96 -12.19
C GLY A 486 5.94 -8.36 -12.34
N LEU A 487 6.03 -8.95 -13.54
CA LEU A 487 5.51 -10.30 -13.78
C LEU A 487 6.30 -11.36 -12.99
N LYS A 488 7.63 -11.21 -12.91
CA LYS A 488 8.48 -12.14 -12.17
C LYS A 488 8.18 -12.13 -10.68
N LEU A 489 7.93 -10.96 -10.11
CA LEU A 489 7.49 -10.87 -8.72
C LEU A 489 6.12 -11.54 -8.50
N LEU A 490 5.18 -11.40 -9.43
CA LEU A 490 3.87 -12.05 -9.33
C LEU A 490 3.99 -13.58 -9.40
N GLU A 491 4.76 -14.11 -10.37
CA GLU A 491 5.10 -15.54 -10.46
C GLU A 491 5.74 -16.03 -9.17
N PHE A 492 6.75 -15.31 -8.68
CA PHE A 492 7.46 -15.61 -7.44
C PHE A 492 6.52 -15.67 -6.23
N VAL A 493 5.62 -14.69 -6.09
CA VAL A 493 4.65 -14.63 -4.99
C VAL A 493 3.63 -15.77 -5.10
N ALA A 494 3.20 -16.14 -6.31
CA ALA A 494 2.33 -17.30 -6.52
C ALA A 494 3.02 -18.60 -6.09
N ASP A 495 4.25 -18.83 -6.56
CA ASP A 495 5.02 -20.04 -6.30
C ASP A 495 5.39 -20.20 -4.82
N ASN A 496 5.54 -19.10 -4.10
CA ASN A 496 5.91 -19.08 -2.69
C ASN A 496 4.73 -18.75 -1.74
N ALA A 497 3.50 -18.69 -2.25
CA ALA A 497 2.34 -18.19 -1.51
C ALA A 497 2.15 -18.85 -0.14
N THR A 498 2.31 -20.17 -0.05
CA THR A 498 2.17 -20.93 1.22
C THR A 498 3.15 -20.43 2.28
N ASN A 499 4.43 -20.28 1.93
CA ASN A 499 5.46 -19.84 2.87
C ASN A 499 5.31 -18.36 3.23
N LEU A 500 4.98 -17.50 2.25
CA LEU A 500 4.77 -16.07 2.49
C LEU A 500 3.58 -15.81 3.43
N LYS A 501 2.48 -16.55 3.27
CA LYS A 501 1.32 -16.45 4.17
C LYS A 501 1.62 -16.98 5.57
N ALA A 502 2.23 -18.17 5.67
CA ALA A 502 2.61 -18.74 6.95
C ALA A 502 3.59 -17.83 7.71
N PHE A 503 4.54 -17.21 7.01
CA PHE A 503 5.40 -16.19 7.61
C PHE A 503 4.61 -14.96 8.04
N SER A 504 3.70 -14.45 7.19
CA SER A 504 2.84 -13.32 7.54
C SER A 504 1.99 -13.59 8.79
N ASP A 505 1.45 -14.80 8.95
CA ASP A 505 0.68 -15.19 10.14
C ASP A 505 1.52 -15.14 11.40
N GLN A 506 2.74 -15.67 11.33
CA GLN A 506 3.64 -15.78 12.47
C GLN A 506 4.27 -14.42 12.84
N ALA A 507 4.71 -13.64 11.85
CA ALA A 507 5.53 -12.44 12.06
C ALA A 507 4.72 -11.13 12.07
N LEU A 508 3.65 -11.04 11.28
CA LEU A 508 2.92 -9.78 11.04
C LEU A 508 1.45 -9.82 11.49
N ALA A 509 0.85 -11.01 11.55
CA ALA A 509 -0.56 -11.24 11.86
C ALA A 509 -1.53 -10.32 11.08
N ASN A 510 -1.18 -9.98 9.83
CA ASN A 510 -1.94 -9.02 9.02
C ASN A 510 -2.71 -9.71 7.87
N PRO A 511 -4.06 -9.77 7.92
CA PRO A 511 -4.87 -10.44 6.91
C PRO A 511 -4.90 -9.72 5.54
N ALA A 512 -4.53 -8.43 5.48
CA ALA A 512 -4.45 -7.71 4.20
C ALA A 512 -3.34 -8.29 3.30
N ILE A 513 -2.23 -8.75 3.89
CA ILE A 513 -1.16 -9.42 3.13
C ILE A 513 -1.69 -10.69 2.45
N HIS A 514 -2.51 -11.48 3.16
CA HIS A 514 -3.12 -12.69 2.61
C HIS A 514 -4.02 -12.36 1.41
N GLN A 515 -4.87 -11.34 1.53
CA GLN A 515 -5.78 -10.93 0.44
C GLN A 515 -5.01 -10.61 -0.85
N VAL A 516 -3.87 -9.92 -0.73
CA VAL A 516 -3.01 -9.61 -1.89
C VAL A 516 -2.37 -10.88 -2.45
N ILE A 517 -1.85 -11.77 -1.60
CA ILE A 517 -1.24 -13.04 -2.06
C ILE A 517 -2.30 -13.94 -2.72
N ASP A 518 -3.52 -14.04 -2.16
CA ASP A 518 -4.63 -14.81 -2.72
C ASP A 518 -5.08 -14.29 -4.08
N ALA A 519 -5.10 -12.96 -4.24
CA ALA A 519 -5.36 -12.35 -5.52
C ALA A 519 -4.37 -12.82 -6.59
N VAL A 520 -3.08 -12.89 -6.26
CA VAL A 520 -2.04 -13.39 -7.16
C VAL A 520 -2.24 -14.88 -7.45
N VAL A 521 -2.42 -15.72 -6.42
CA VAL A 521 -2.61 -17.16 -6.62
C VAL A 521 -3.80 -17.45 -7.53
N LYS A 522 -4.92 -16.76 -7.34
CA LYS A 522 -6.14 -16.89 -8.17
C LYS A 522 -5.90 -16.54 -9.64
N ILE A 523 -4.93 -15.67 -9.93
CA ILE A 523 -4.54 -15.29 -11.29
C ILE A 523 -3.76 -16.43 -11.96
N PHE A 524 -2.87 -17.11 -11.23
CA PHE A 524 -2.03 -18.19 -11.77
C PHE A 524 -2.66 -19.60 -11.67
N SER A 525 -3.71 -19.78 -10.87
CA SER A 525 -4.39 -21.07 -10.70
C SER A 525 -5.47 -21.36 -11.75
N ARG A 526 -5.57 -20.55 -12.81
CA ARG A 526 -6.58 -20.63 -13.87
C ARG A 526 -5.90 -20.78 -15.22
#